data_AF-A0A3A8J7Z3-F1
#
_entry.id   AF-A0A3A8J7Z3-F1
#
_cell.length_a   1.000
_cell.length_b   1.000
_cell.length_c   1.000
_cell.angle_alpha   90.00
_cell.angle_beta   90.00
_cell.angle_gamma   90.00
#
_symmetry.space_group_name_H-M   'P 1'
#
loop_
_entity.id
_entity.type
_entity.pdbx_description
1 polymer ?
#
loop_
_entity_poly.entity_id
_entity_poly.type
_entity_poly.pdbx_seq_one_letter_code
_entity_poly.pdbx_strand_id
1 'polypeptide(L)' 'TVCPSEVARAVGEGDWRSRMEPVREAARRLVARGVLDIVQGGRVVDPSTVRGPIRLRLRS' A
#
# COMPACT_ATOMS: atom_id res chain seq x y z
N THR A 1 -2.65 8.92 6.06
CA THR A 1 -2.60 7.79 5.10
C THR A 1 -1.54 8.09 4.07
N VAL A 2 -0.89 7.10 3.49
CA VAL A 2 0.14 7.26 2.43
C VAL A 2 -0.23 6.43 1.22
N CYS A 3 0.23 6.73 0.01
CA CYS A 3 0.11 5.81 -1.12
C CYS A 3 1.36 4.94 -1.26
N PRO A 4 1.27 3.81 -1.98
CA PRO A 4 2.42 2.97 -2.22
C PRO A 4 3.64 3.71 -2.81
N SER A 5 3.43 4.71 -3.68
CA SER A 5 4.54 5.39 -4.36
C SER A 5 5.30 6.34 -3.42
N GLU A 6 4.63 6.93 -2.42
CA GLU A 6 5.29 7.67 -1.34
C GLU A 6 6.23 6.74 -0.55
N VAL A 7 5.76 5.54 -0.20
CA VAL A 7 6.57 4.52 0.50
C VAL A 7 7.75 4.07 -0.38
N ALA A 8 7.48 3.75 -1.65
CA ALA A 8 8.52 3.29 -2.59
C ALA A 8 9.64 4.32 -2.79
N ARG A 9 9.30 5.61 -2.87
CA ARG A 9 10.29 6.70 -2.97
C ARG A 9 11.07 6.91 -1.69
N ALA A 10 10.46 6.71 -0.53
CA ALA A 10 11.13 6.88 0.75
C ALA A 10 12.16 5.77 1.03
N VAL A 11 11.92 4.55 0.54
CA VAL A 11 12.81 3.39 0.78
C VAL A 11 13.74 3.07 -0.39
N GLY A 12 13.53 3.70 -1.55
CA GLY A 12 14.29 3.41 -2.77
C GLY A 12 15.04 4.63 -3.27
N GLU A 13 16.36 4.61 -3.18
CA GLU A 13 17.22 5.49 -3.96
C GLU A 13 17.27 4.96 -5.42
N GLY A 14 17.03 5.82 -6.41
CA GLY A 14 17.02 5.45 -7.83
C GLY A 14 15.66 4.96 -8.35
N ASP A 15 15.60 3.73 -8.90
CA ASP A 15 14.41 3.19 -9.57
C ASP A 15 13.32 2.72 -8.59
N TRP A 16 12.69 3.68 -7.91
CA TRP A 16 11.59 3.44 -6.98
C TRP A 16 10.39 2.76 -7.65
N ARG A 17 10.25 2.80 -8.98
CA ARG A 17 9.12 2.16 -9.67
C ARG A 17 9.20 0.64 -9.57
N SER A 18 10.40 0.07 -9.62
CA SER A 18 10.62 -1.36 -9.39
C SER A 18 10.17 -1.83 -8.00
N ARG A 19 10.12 -0.92 -7.01
CA ARG A 19 9.67 -1.21 -5.63
C ARG A 19 8.15 -1.22 -5.49
N MET A 20 7.39 -0.95 -6.54
CA MET A 20 5.94 -0.83 -6.42
C MET A 20 5.22 -2.10 -5.97
N GLU A 21 5.50 -3.23 -6.62
CA GLU A 21 4.92 -4.50 -6.22
C GLU A 21 5.39 -4.97 -4.84
N PRO A 22 6.69 -4.88 -4.50
CA PRO A 22 7.16 -5.14 -3.13
C PRO A 22 6.42 -4.35 -2.05
N VAL A 23 6.15 -3.05 -2.28
CA VAL A 23 5.39 -2.22 -1.33
C VAL A 23 3.95 -2.70 -1.22
N ARG A 24 3.29 -3.03 -2.34
CA ARG A 24 1.91 -3.56 -2.33
C ARG A 24 1.83 -4.88 -1.59
N GLU A 25 2.81 -5.77 -1.78
CA GLU A 25 2.88 -7.05 -1.09
C GLU A 25 3.08 -6.87 0.43
N ALA A 26 3.99 -5.98 0.84
CA ALA A 26 4.18 -5.65 2.24
C ALA A 26 2.91 -5.07 2.88
N ALA A 27 2.20 -4.20 2.17
CA ALA A 27 0.91 -3.67 2.61
C ALA A 27 -0.14 -4.77 2.78
N ARG A 28 -0.24 -5.73 1.85
CA ARG A 28 -1.15 -6.89 1.98
C ARG A 28 -0.85 -7.71 3.24
N ARG A 29 0.43 -7.97 3.53
CA ARG A 29 0.84 -8.68 4.75
C ARG A 29 0.44 -7.92 6.02
N LEU A 30 0.57 -6.60 6.02
CA LEU A 30 0.17 -5.76 7.15
C LEU A 30 -1.36 -5.68 7.33
N VAL A 31 -2.13 -5.71 6.24
CA VAL A 31 -3.59 -5.87 6.29
C VAL A 31 -3.96 -7.23 6.89
N ALA A 32 -3.33 -8.31 6.44
CA ALA A 32 -3.57 -9.65 6.99
C ALA A 32 -3.24 -9.74 8.50
N ARG A 33 -2.28 -8.94 8.97
CA ARG A 33 -1.94 -8.80 10.39
C ARG A 33 -2.85 -7.83 11.18
N GLY A 34 -3.83 -7.19 10.54
CA GLY A 34 -4.70 -6.21 11.18
C GLY A 34 -4.05 -4.88 11.53
N VAL A 35 -2.89 -4.56 10.94
CA VAL A 35 -2.12 -3.33 11.22
C VAL A 35 -2.52 -2.18 10.28
N LEU A 36 -2.89 -2.50 9.03
CA LEU A 36 -3.27 -1.53 8.02
C LEU A 36 -4.65 -1.84 7.43
N ASP A 37 -5.30 -0.80 6.92
CA ASP A 37 -6.33 -0.89 5.90
C ASP A 37 -5.75 -0.43 4.54
N ILE A 38 -6.16 -1.12 3.47
CA ILE A 38 -6.02 -0.61 2.11
C ILE A 38 -7.34 0.07 1.71
N VAL A 39 -7.24 1.31 1.24
CA VAL A 39 -8.38 2.19 0.99
C VAL A 39 -8.34 2.69 -0.45
N GLN A 40 -9.48 2.67 -1.14
CA GLN A 40 -9.66 3.30 -2.46
C GLN A 40 -10.94 4.14 -2.45
N GLY A 41 -10.84 5.40 -2.89
CA GLY A 41 -11.98 6.33 -2.85
C GLY A 41 -12.57 6.52 -1.45
N GLY A 42 -11.74 6.45 -0.41
CA GLY A 42 -12.17 6.59 0.99
C GLY A 42 -12.78 5.33 1.62
N ARG A 43 -12.95 4.24 0.87
CA ARG A 43 -13.52 2.97 1.38
C ARG A 43 -12.44 1.90 1.54
N VAL A 44 -12.54 1.10 2.61
CA VAL A 44 -11.71 -0.11 2.75
C VAL A 44 -12.08 -1.08 1.64
N VAL A 45 -11.08 -1.64 0.97
CA VAL A 45 -11.26 -2.54 -0.17
C VAL A 45 -10.46 -3.82 0.02
N ASP A 46 -10.89 -4.90 -0.64
CA ASP A 46 -10.15 -6.15 -0.69
C ASP A 46 -8.84 -5.96 -1.47
N PRO A 47 -7.68 -6.17 -0.82
CA PRO A 47 -6.39 -5.91 -1.44
C PRO A 47 -5.95 -7.00 -2.44
N SER A 48 -6.68 -8.12 -2.51
CA SER A 48 -6.44 -9.19 -3.49
C SER A 48 -7.02 -8.89 -4.87
N THR A 49 -8.04 -8.03 -4.94
CA THR A 49 -8.77 -7.72 -6.19
C THR A 49 -8.62 -6.26 -6.64
N VAL A 50 -8.25 -5.36 -5.73
CA VAL A 50 -8.13 -3.93 -6.04
C VAL A 50 -7.08 -3.65 -7.12
N ARG A 51 -7.45 -2.79 -8.08
CA ARG A 51 -6.56 -2.29 -9.14
C ARG A 51 -6.47 -0.78 -9.09
N GLY A 52 -5.32 -0.24 -9.49
CA GLY A 52 -5.09 1.20 -9.59
C GLY A 52 -4.62 1.85 -8.29
N PRO A 53 -4.82 3.18 -8.15
CA PRO A 53 -4.36 3.96 -7.02
C PRO A 53 -5.06 3.57 -5.72
N ILE A 54 -4.25 3.28 -4.69
CA ILE A 54 -4.72 2.93 -3.35
C ILE A 54 -4.02 3.79 -2.30
N ARG A 55 -4.59 3.85 -1.09
CA ARG A 55 -4.01 4.46 0.11
C ARG A 55 -3.84 3.40 1.19
N LEU A 56 -2.79 3.53 1.97
CA LEU A 56 -2.45 2.74 3.13
C LEU A 56 -2.78 3.56 4.38
N ARG A 57 -3.65 3.02 5.23
CA ARG A 57 -4.12 3.66 6.47
C ARG A 57 -3.78 2.77 7.66
N LEU A 58 -3.14 3.33 8.69
CA LEU A 58 -2.98 2.62 9.97
C LEU A 58 -4.34 2.36 10.60
N ARG A 59 -4.53 1.14 11.10
CA ARG A 59 -5.66 0.83 11.97
C ARG A 59 -5.34 1.34 13.37
N SER A 60 -6.19 2.24 13.85
CA SER A 60 -6.27 2.68 15.26
C SER A 60 -7.16 1.74 16.06
#